data_AF-A0A4Y8RTH5-F1
#
_entry.id   AF-A0A4Y8RTH5-F1
#
_cell.length_a   1.000
_cell.length_b   1.000
_cell.length_c   1.000
_cell.angle_alpha   90.00
_cell.angle_beta   90.00
_cell.angle_gamma   90.00
#
_symmetry.space_group_name_H-M   'P 1'
#
loop_
_entity.id
_entity.type
_entity.pdbx_description
1 polymer ?
#
loop_
_entity_poly.entity_id
_entity_poly.type
_entity_poly.pdbx_seq_one_letter_code
_entity_poly.pdbx_strand_id
1 'polypeptide(L)'
;MAVPMAIQSLRARIDTIQSGRRRARTALAFGIRPLDGRLPGGGLERGVLHEIAGGGSGAGDGPAAALFAAGIAARTRGKVLWCLSRPDLFAPALAQVGLPPDRVIYVEAKDEKTVLSCMEEGLAHGGPTVVVGEAARLSMTASRRLNLAAEKTGCLAILLRRWSRPNDAADFGRPTAAATRWKISALPAAPLPVPGVGRARWRVELIRSRGGETADLELEACDETGRLAFPSDLSDRSAAPPAEPARRRARA
;
A
#
# COMPACT_ATOMS: atom_id res chain seq x y z
N MET A 1 -15.18 -8.72 -48.78
CA MET A 1 -14.73 -7.31 -48.74
C MET A 1 -13.70 -7.20 -47.62
N ALA A 2 -12.41 -7.11 -47.94
CA ALA A 2 -11.34 -7.13 -46.94
C ALA A 2 -11.42 -5.86 -46.07
N VAL A 3 -11.49 -6.03 -44.75
CA VAL A 3 -11.48 -4.90 -43.82
C VAL A 3 -10.11 -4.22 -43.93
N PRO A 4 -10.03 -2.92 -44.29
CA PRO A 4 -8.76 -2.22 -44.45
C PRO A 4 -7.87 -2.37 -43.22
N MET A 5 -6.57 -2.62 -43.42
CA MET A 5 -5.59 -2.81 -42.34
C MET A 5 -5.60 -1.69 -41.29
N ALA A 6 -5.93 -0.46 -41.70
CA ALA A 6 -6.11 0.69 -40.81
C ALA A 6 -7.28 0.52 -39.82
N ILE A 7 -8.38 -0.11 -40.22
CA ILE A 7 -9.51 -0.40 -39.33
C ILE A 7 -9.15 -1.52 -38.35
N GLN A 8 -8.38 -2.52 -38.78
CA GLN A 8 -7.92 -3.60 -37.91
C GLN A 8 -6.94 -3.10 -36.83
N SER A 9 -5.98 -2.24 -37.21
CA SER A 9 -5.05 -1.64 -36.26
C SER A 9 -5.76 -0.71 -35.27
N LEU A 10 -6.78 0.03 -35.72
CA LEU A 10 -7.59 0.86 -34.85
C LEU A 10 -8.42 0.02 -33.86
N ARG A 11 -9.03 -1.08 -34.30
CA ARG A 11 -9.75 -2.02 -33.41
C ARG A 11 -8.82 -2.62 -32.35
N ALA A 12 -7.63 -3.08 -32.75
CA ALA A 12 -6.64 -3.60 -31.80
C ALA A 12 -6.21 -2.54 -30.76
N ARG A 13 -6.03 -1.28 -31.17
CA ARG A 13 -5.75 -0.17 -30.25
C ARG A 13 -6.92 0.11 -29.32
N ILE A 14 -8.15 0.11 -29.81
CA ILE A 14 -9.36 0.28 -28.99
C ILE A 14 -9.47 -0.85 -27.97
N ASP A 15 -9.27 -2.10 -28.37
CA ASP A 15 -9.33 -3.26 -27.48
C ASP A 15 -8.24 -3.20 -26.40
N THR A 16 -7.04 -2.73 -26.74
CA THR A 16 -5.96 -2.49 -25.77
C THR A 16 -6.33 -1.41 -24.75
N ILE A 17 -6.94 -0.31 -25.20
CA ILE A 17 -7.38 0.78 -24.31
C ILE A 17 -8.56 0.31 -23.44
N GLN A 18 -9.52 -0.41 -24.01
CA GLN A 18 -10.71 -0.90 -23.32
C GLN A 18 -10.36 -1.99 -22.30
N SER A 19 -9.46 -2.91 -22.64
CA SER A 19 -8.93 -3.91 -21.70
C SER A 19 -8.15 -3.24 -20.56
N GLY A 20 -7.33 -2.23 -20.86
CA GLY A 20 -6.69 -1.40 -19.83
C GLY A 20 -7.69 -0.69 -18.91
N ARG A 21 -8.76 -0.10 -19.47
CA ARG A 21 -9.85 0.53 -18.69
C ARG A 21 -10.66 -0.49 -17.89
N ARG A 22 -10.89 -1.70 -18.41
CA ARG A 22 -11.57 -2.78 -17.67
C ARG A 22 -10.71 -3.27 -16.51
N ARG A 23 -9.41 -3.47 -16.75
CA ARG A 23 -8.42 -3.82 -15.73
C ARG A 23 -8.32 -2.75 -14.65
N ALA A 24 -8.30 -1.46 -15.02
CA ALA A 24 -8.30 -0.35 -14.06
C ALA A 24 -9.60 -0.23 -13.24
N ARG A 25 -10.73 -0.70 -13.80
CA ARG A 25 -12.02 -0.80 -13.08
C ARG A 25 -12.06 -1.98 -12.11
N THR A 26 -11.24 -3.01 -12.31
CA THR A 26 -11.22 -4.21 -11.47
C THR A 26 -10.01 -4.27 -10.54
N ALA A 27 -8.92 -3.56 -10.85
CA ALA A 27 -7.68 -3.57 -10.09
C ALA A 27 -6.98 -2.20 -10.14
N LEU A 28 -6.39 -1.79 -9.02
CA LEU A 28 -5.59 -0.58 -8.89
C LEU A 28 -4.10 -0.96 -8.98
N ALA A 29 -3.52 -0.84 -10.17
CA ALA A 29 -2.07 -0.99 -10.38
C ALA A 29 -1.29 -0.02 -9.49
N PHE A 30 -0.10 -0.36 -9.01
CA PHE A 30 0.82 0.54 -8.30
C PHE A 30 1.60 1.45 -9.25
N GLY A 31 1.76 1.05 -10.52
CA GLY A 31 2.63 1.73 -11.48
C GLY A 31 4.10 1.30 -11.37
N ILE A 32 4.37 0.27 -10.58
CA ILE A 32 5.69 -0.33 -10.36
C ILE A 32 5.67 -1.71 -11.01
N ARG A 33 6.25 -1.85 -12.21
CA ARG A 33 6.14 -3.09 -13.00
C ARG A 33 6.54 -4.36 -12.23
N PRO A 34 7.64 -4.39 -11.46
CA PRO A 34 8.00 -5.58 -10.68
C PRO A 34 6.98 -5.95 -9.60
N LEU A 35 6.17 -4.99 -9.15
CA LEU A 35 5.12 -5.22 -8.16
C LEU A 35 3.80 -5.62 -8.83
N ASP A 36 3.39 -4.86 -9.84
CA ASP A 36 2.15 -5.10 -10.58
C ASP A 36 2.17 -6.46 -11.28
N GLY A 37 3.33 -6.91 -11.77
CA GLY A 37 3.49 -8.23 -12.39
C GLY A 37 3.24 -9.42 -11.44
N ARG A 38 3.39 -9.22 -10.12
CA ARG A 38 3.19 -10.26 -9.10
C ARG A 38 1.72 -10.37 -8.67
N LEU A 39 0.92 -9.36 -8.97
CA LEU A 39 -0.49 -9.30 -8.61
C LEU A 39 -1.37 -9.81 -9.76
N PRO A 40 -2.33 -10.70 -9.47
CA PRO A 40 -3.33 -11.10 -10.45
C PRO A 40 -4.06 -9.87 -10.96
N GLY A 41 -4.21 -9.75 -12.27
CA GLY A 41 -4.86 -8.58 -12.84
C GLY A 41 -4.06 -7.27 -12.67
N GLY A 42 -2.76 -7.31 -12.31
CA GLY A 42 -1.83 -6.17 -12.43
C GLY A 42 -1.96 -5.07 -11.40
N GLY A 43 -2.51 -5.37 -10.22
CA GLY A 43 -2.75 -4.37 -9.18
C GLY A 43 -3.59 -4.92 -8.05
N LEU A 44 -3.96 -4.05 -7.12
CA LEU A 44 -4.88 -4.39 -6.02
C LEU A 44 -6.29 -4.58 -6.56
N GLU A 45 -6.77 -5.83 -6.55
CA GLU A 45 -8.13 -6.20 -6.92
C GLU A 45 -9.17 -5.41 -6.11
N ARG A 46 -10.22 -4.92 -6.77
CA ARG A 46 -11.34 -4.24 -6.11
C ARG A 46 -12.39 -5.26 -5.69
N GLY A 47 -13.18 -4.93 -4.66
CA GLY A 47 -14.21 -5.84 -4.14
C GLY A 47 -13.66 -6.99 -3.30
N VAL A 48 -12.41 -6.87 -2.85
CA VAL A 48 -11.77 -7.85 -1.96
C VAL A 48 -11.00 -7.14 -0.85
N LEU A 49 -10.69 -7.90 0.19
CA LEU A 49 -9.94 -7.47 1.36
C LEU A 49 -8.44 -7.61 1.14
N HIS A 50 -7.72 -6.53 1.44
CA HIS A 50 -6.27 -6.49 1.54
C HIS A 50 -5.86 -6.17 2.97
N GLU A 51 -4.94 -6.95 3.53
CA GLU A 51 -4.38 -6.67 4.85
C GLU A 51 -3.01 -6.02 4.71
N ILE A 52 -2.75 -4.99 5.51
CA ILE A 52 -1.49 -4.25 5.52
C ILE A 52 -1.05 -4.13 6.97
N ALA A 53 0.23 -4.38 7.23
CA ALA A 53 0.79 -4.33 8.57
C ALA A 53 2.19 -3.73 8.56
N GLY A 54 2.66 -3.28 9.73
CA GLY A 54 4.07 -2.94 9.92
C GLY A 54 4.94 -4.20 9.79
N GLY A 55 6.15 -4.10 9.25
CA GLY A 55 7.01 -5.27 9.07
C GLY A 55 7.75 -5.73 10.34
N GLY A 56 8.06 -4.80 11.25
CA GLY A 56 8.68 -5.09 12.54
C GLY A 56 7.76 -5.79 13.54
N SER A 57 8.35 -6.38 14.57
CA SER A 57 7.65 -7.09 15.66
C SER A 57 6.89 -6.16 16.63
N GLY A 58 6.72 -4.87 16.32
CA GLY A 58 6.12 -3.87 17.21
C GLY A 58 5.39 -2.75 16.46
N ALA A 59 4.93 -1.74 17.17
CA ALA A 59 4.14 -0.64 16.60
C ALA A 59 4.97 0.36 15.76
N GLY A 60 6.29 0.22 15.69
CA GLY A 60 7.19 1.20 15.08
C GLY A 60 6.92 1.45 13.59
N ASP A 61 6.53 0.42 12.85
CA ASP A 61 6.22 0.52 11.42
C ASP A 61 4.74 0.79 11.12
N GLY A 62 3.90 0.92 12.16
CA GLY A 62 2.47 1.23 12.02
C GLY A 62 2.19 2.48 11.17
N PRO A 63 2.92 3.60 11.36
CA PRO A 63 2.78 4.79 10.53
C PRO A 63 3.11 4.54 9.05
N ALA A 64 4.14 3.73 8.74
CA ALA A 64 4.49 3.39 7.37
C ALA A 64 3.38 2.56 6.70
N ALA A 65 2.81 1.59 7.42
CA ALA A 65 1.66 0.82 6.95
C ALA A 65 0.41 1.70 6.71
N ALA A 66 0.12 2.64 7.62
CA ALA A 66 -0.99 3.57 7.49
C ALA A 66 -0.81 4.52 6.29
N LEU A 67 0.40 5.06 6.09
CA LEU A 67 0.72 5.92 4.95
C LEU A 67 0.68 5.16 3.62
N PHE A 68 1.10 3.89 3.60
CA PHE A 68 0.97 3.03 2.43
C PHE A 68 -0.51 2.79 2.08
N ALA A 69 -1.36 2.49 3.06
CA ALA A 69 -2.81 2.38 2.86
C ALA A 69 -3.45 3.70 2.39
N ALA A 70 -3.03 4.82 2.98
CA ALA A 70 -3.51 6.15 2.61
C ALA A 70 -3.10 6.54 1.18
N GLY A 71 -1.86 6.25 0.76
CA GLY A 71 -1.42 6.45 -0.61
C GLY A 71 -2.17 5.57 -1.62
N ILE A 72 -2.50 4.32 -1.26
CA ILE A 72 -3.42 3.49 -2.05
C ILE A 72 -4.80 4.18 -2.17
N ALA A 73 -5.35 4.65 -1.06
CA ALA A 73 -6.66 5.28 -1.02
C ALA A 73 -6.71 6.61 -1.80
N ALA A 74 -5.65 7.42 -1.72
CA ALA A 74 -5.46 8.67 -2.47
C ALA A 74 -5.61 8.46 -3.98
N ARG A 75 -5.14 7.33 -4.49
CA ARG A 75 -5.17 6.98 -5.93
C ARG A 75 -6.53 6.51 -6.42
N THR A 76 -7.49 6.29 -5.52
CA THR A 76 -8.89 6.11 -5.88
C THR A 76 -9.59 7.45 -6.06
N ARG A 77 -10.77 7.48 -6.68
CA ARG A 77 -11.61 8.67 -6.77
C ARG A 77 -12.84 8.47 -5.89
N GLY A 78 -13.15 9.40 -4.98
CA GLY A 78 -14.34 9.31 -4.12
C GLY A 78 -14.01 9.40 -2.63
N LYS A 79 -15.01 9.14 -1.77
CA LYS A 79 -14.85 9.22 -0.32
C LYS A 79 -14.15 7.97 0.23
N VAL A 80 -13.35 8.16 1.27
CA VAL A 80 -12.67 7.12 2.03
C VAL A 80 -13.29 7.08 3.42
N LEU A 81 -13.78 5.92 3.83
CA LEU A 81 -14.22 5.70 5.20
C LEU A 81 -13.05 5.12 5.98
N TRP A 82 -12.66 5.76 7.08
CA TRP A 82 -11.57 5.30 7.93
C TRP A 82 -12.08 4.98 9.34
N CYS A 83 -12.21 3.69 9.62
CA CYS A 83 -12.73 3.17 10.89
C CYS A 83 -11.56 2.87 11.86
N LEU A 84 -11.53 3.56 12.99
CA LEU A 84 -10.44 3.47 13.96
C LEU A 84 -10.97 3.40 15.38
N SER A 85 -10.25 2.71 16.27
CA SER A 85 -10.58 2.66 17.70
C SER A 85 -9.71 3.56 18.57
N ARG A 86 -8.66 4.14 17.99
CA ARG A 86 -7.73 5.04 18.67
C ARG A 86 -7.54 6.27 17.79
N PRO A 87 -7.91 7.48 18.24
CA PRO A 87 -7.76 8.71 17.46
C PRO A 87 -6.31 9.19 17.47
N ASP A 88 -5.37 8.34 17.04
CA ASP A 88 -3.93 8.61 16.96
C ASP A 88 -3.43 8.81 15.53
N LEU A 89 -4.35 8.90 14.57
CA LEU A 89 -4.07 9.11 13.16
C LEU A 89 -3.78 10.59 12.88
N PHE A 90 -2.56 10.88 12.43
CA PHE A 90 -2.15 12.24 12.10
C PHE A 90 -2.65 12.63 10.70
N ALA A 91 -3.82 13.28 10.63
CA ALA A 91 -4.48 13.66 9.38
C ALA A 91 -3.58 14.44 8.38
N PRO A 92 -2.69 15.38 8.81
CA PRO A 92 -1.80 16.07 7.88
C PRO A 92 -0.85 15.13 7.12
N ALA A 93 -0.43 14.01 7.71
CA ALA A 93 0.41 13.03 7.01
C ALA A 93 -0.37 12.28 5.91
N LEU A 94 -1.69 12.10 6.06
CA LEU A 94 -2.53 11.55 4.99
C LEU A 94 -2.59 12.53 3.80
N ALA A 95 -2.73 13.82 4.08
CA ALA A 95 -2.74 14.87 3.05
C ALA A 95 -1.40 14.91 2.30
N GLN A 96 -0.28 14.72 2.99
CA GLN A 96 1.06 14.66 2.37
C GLN A 96 1.22 13.49 1.39
N VAL A 97 0.46 12.41 1.53
CA VAL A 97 0.44 11.29 0.58
C VAL A 97 -0.73 11.35 -0.41
N GLY A 98 -1.34 12.54 -0.57
CA GLY A 98 -2.38 12.80 -1.56
C GLY A 98 -3.81 12.44 -1.13
N LEU A 99 -4.04 12.16 0.16
CA LEU A 99 -5.37 11.94 0.72
C LEU A 99 -5.84 13.16 1.52
N PRO A 100 -6.47 14.15 0.88
CA PRO A 100 -6.88 15.38 1.57
C PRO A 100 -8.03 15.12 2.55
N PRO A 101 -8.17 15.96 3.60
CA PRO A 101 -9.15 15.74 4.67
C PRO A 101 -10.61 15.71 4.19
N ASP A 102 -10.95 16.46 3.15
CA ASP A 102 -12.31 16.50 2.58
C ASP A 102 -12.71 15.17 1.93
N ARG A 103 -11.75 14.28 1.63
CA ARG A 103 -12.02 12.93 1.12
C ARG A 103 -12.18 11.88 2.21
N VAL A 104 -11.84 12.17 3.46
CA VAL A 104 -11.84 11.17 4.55
C VAL A 104 -13.00 11.40 5.50
N ILE A 105 -13.75 10.35 5.77
CA ILE A 105 -14.77 10.29 6.81
C ILE A 105 -14.22 9.38 7.90
N TYR A 106 -13.98 9.93 9.09
CA TYR A 106 -13.49 9.17 10.23
C TYR A 106 -14.66 8.56 11.01
N VAL A 107 -14.53 7.29 11.36
CA VAL A 107 -15.44 6.59 12.28
C VAL A 107 -14.63 6.18 13.50
N GLU A 108 -14.81 6.92 14.58
CA GLU A 108 -14.23 6.58 15.88
C GLU A 108 -15.13 5.57 16.60
N ALA A 109 -14.64 4.35 16.72
CA ALA A 109 -15.34 3.23 17.33
C ALA A 109 -14.75 2.92 18.72
N LYS A 110 -15.59 2.46 19.64
CA LYS A 110 -15.16 2.13 21.01
C LYS A 110 -14.23 0.91 21.12
N ASP A 111 -14.28 0.00 20.15
CA ASP A 111 -13.54 -1.26 20.14
C ASP A 111 -13.34 -1.80 18.71
N GLU A 112 -12.41 -2.75 18.55
CA GLU A 112 -12.09 -3.38 17.25
C GLU A 112 -13.28 -4.13 16.64
N LYS A 113 -14.18 -4.69 17.46
CA LYS A 113 -15.37 -5.38 16.97
C LYS A 113 -16.31 -4.40 16.27
N THR A 114 -16.46 -3.21 16.84
CA THR A 114 -17.24 -2.12 16.29
C THR A 114 -16.57 -1.55 15.05
N VAL A 115 -15.23 -1.42 15.02
CA VAL A 115 -14.47 -1.08 13.79
C VAL A 115 -14.84 -2.03 12.65
N LEU A 116 -14.73 -3.35 12.86
CA LEU A 116 -15.03 -4.34 11.83
C LEU A 116 -16.51 -4.29 11.40
N SER A 117 -17.44 -4.02 12.31
CA SER A 117 -18.86 -3.82 11.99
C SER A 117 -19.08 -2.58 11.12
N CYS A 118 -18.47 -1.44 11.47
CA CYS A 118 -18.55 -0.21 10.70
C CYS A 118 -17.90 -0.37 9.31
N MET A 119 -16.81 -1.13 9.22
CA MET A 119 -16.22 -1.48 7.92
C MET A 119 -17.21 -2.26 7.05
N GLU A 120 -17.86 -3.28 7.60
CA GLU A 120 -18.83 -4.11 6.86
C GLU A 120 -20.00 -3.27 6.32
N GLU A 121 -20.58 -2.40 7.14
CA GLU A 121 -21.64 -1.47 6.72
C GLU A 121 -21.14 -0.48 5.65
N GLY A 122 -19.96 0.10 5.83
CA GLY A 122 -19.36 1.01 4.86
C GLY A 122 -19.10 0.34 3.50
N LEU A 123 -18.65 -0.91 3.53
CA LEU A 123 -18.42 -1.73 2.33
C LEU A 123 -19.75 -2.09 1.63
N ALA A 124 -20.78 -2.43 2.39
CA ALA A 124 -22.10 -2.79 1.87
C ALA A 124 -22.88 -1.59 1.32
N HIS A 125 -22.65 -0.38 1.85
CA HIS A 125 -23.33 0.84 1.41
C HIS A 125 -22.95 1.24 -0.02
N GLY A 126 -21.71 1.00 -0.46
CA GLY A 126 -21.24 1.35 -1.81
C GLY A 126 -21.06 2.85 -2.06
N GLY A 127 -21.09 3.68 -1.03
CA GLY A 127 -20.82 5.11 -1.11
C GLY A 127 -19.32 5.43 -1.10
N PRO A 128 -18.56 4.92 -0.11
CA PRO A 128 -17.10 5.00 -0.12
C PRO A 128 -16.49 4.19 -1.26
N THR A 129 -15.39 4.67 -1.82
CA THR A 129 -14.60 3.90 -2.80
C THR A 129 -13.52 3.06 -2.18
N VAL A 130 -13.15 3.40 -0.94
CA VAL A 130 -12.23 2.66 -0.09
C VAL A 130 -12.77 2.69 1.33
N VAL A 131 -12.73 1.54 1.99
CA VAL A 131 -12.95 1.45 3.43
C VAL A 131 -11.66 0.93 4.05
N VAL A 132 -11.09 1.74 4.93
CA VAL A 132 -9.92 1.39 5.74
C VAL A 132 -10.40 1.14 7.15
N GLY A 133 -9.92 0.08 7.80
CA GLY A 133 -10.12 -0.07 9.24
C GLY A 133 -8.90 -0.60 9.97
N GLU A 134 -8.84 -0.29 11.26
CA GLU A 134 -7.71 -0.62 12.12
C GLU A 134 -8.09 -1.62 13.20
N ALA A 135 -7.48 -2.81 13.15
CA ALA A 135 -7.69 -3.85 14.15
C ALA A 135 -6.46 -4.75 14.30
N ALA A 136 -6.12 -5.17 15.51
CA ALA A 136 -5.04 -6.12 15.74
C ALA A 136 -5.41 -7.51 15.23
N ARG A 137 -6.64 -7.95 15.53
CA ARG A 137 -7.10 -9.33 15.31
C ARG A 137 -8.12 -9.41 14.19
N LEU A 138 -8.00 -10.43 13.37
CA LEU A 138 -8.97 -10.72 12.32
C LEU A 138 -9.21 -12.23 12.21
N SER A 139 -10.45 -12.65 12.47
CA SER A 139 -10.85 -14.05 12.29
C SER A 139 -11.14 -14.37 10.82
N MET A 140 -11.12 -15.66 10.48
CA MET A 140 -11.57 -16.12 9.15
C MET A 140 -13.01 -15.72 8.86
N THR A 141 -13.90 -15.78 9.85
CA THR A 141 -15.31 -15.39 9.69
C THR A 141 -15.45 -13.89 9.41
N ALA A 142 -14.75 -13.04 10.17
CA ALA A 142 -14.79 -11.60 9.96
C ALA A 142 -14.22 -11.21 8.59
N SER A 143 -13.07 -11.77 8.21
CA SER A 143 -12.48 -11.51 6.89
C SER A 143 -13.36 -11.95 5.73
N ARG A 144 -14.08 -13.09 5.85
CA ARG A 144 -15.06 -13.52 4.84
C ARG A 144 -16.23 -12.55 4.72
N ARG A 145 -16.77 -12.07 5.84
CA ARG A 145 -17.87 -11.08 5.82
C ARG A 145 -17.46 -9.79 5.13
N LEU A 146 -16.26 -9.27 5.44
CA LEU A 146 -15.72 -8.08 4.76
C LEU A 146 -15.55 -8.29 3.26
N ASN A 147 -15.03 -9.45 2.82
CA ASN A 147 -14.95 -9.77 1.39
C ASN A 147 -16.33 -9.78 0.73
N LEU A 148 -17.31 -10.46 1.32
CA LEU A 148 -18.67 -10.55 0.77
C LEU A 148 -19.33 -9.16 0.68
N ALA A 149 -19.08 -8.28 1.65
CA ALA A 149 -19.56 -6.90 1.60
C ALA A 149 -18.86 -6.10 0.50
N ALA A 150 -17.53 -6.22 0.38
CA ALA A 150 -16.74 -5.55 -0.65
C ALA A 150 -17.11 -6.01 -2.06
N GLU A 151 -17.33 -7.31 -2.25
CA GLU A 151 -17.63 -7.94 -3.55
C GLU A 151 -18.94 -7.39 -4.14
N LYS A 152 -19.95 -7.14 -3.30
CA LYS A 152 -21.25 -6.58 -3.73
C LYS A 152 -21.13 -5.20 -4.35
N THR A 153 -20.19 -4.38 -3.89
CA THR A 153 -20.08 -2.96 -4.28
C THR A 153 -18.85 -2.67 -5.13
N GLY A 154 -17.88 -3.59 -5.20
CA GLY A 154 -16.57 -3.35 -5.80
C GLY A 154 -15.72 -2.36 -4.99
N CYS A 155 -16.09 -2.08 -3.74
CA CYS A 155 -15.29 -1.20 -2.87
C CYS A 155 -13.94 -1.86 -2.54
N LEU A 156 -12.89 -1.05 -2.46
CA LEU A 156 -11.58 -1.54 -2.00
C LEU A 156 -11.63 -1.65 -0.47
N ALA A 157 -11.42 -2.86 0.06
CA ALA A 157 -11.37 -3.08 1.51
C ALA A 157 -9.91 -3.20 1.96
N ILE A 158 -9.49 -2.33 2.87
CA ILE A 158 -8.15 -2.36 3.46
C ILE A 158 -8.28 -2.52 4.97
N LEU A 159 -7.60 -3.51 5.53
CA LEU A 159 -7.45 -3.67 6.96
C LEU A 159 -6.00 -3.43 7.38
N LEU A 160 -5.81 -2.38 8.16
CA LEU A 160 -4.55 -2.10 8.86
C LEU A 160 -4.46 -2.98 10.11
N ARG A 161 -3.54 -3.93 10.08
CA ARG A 161 -3.25 -4.82 11.21
C ARG A 161 -2.29 -4.11 12.15
N ARG A 162 -2.82 -3.52 13.23
CA ARG A 162 -2.07 -2.78 14.24
C ARG A 162 -2.02 -3.57 15.55
N TRP A 163 -0.85 -4.03 15.96
CA TRP A 163 -0.64 -4.66 17.26
C TRP A 163 -0.05 -3.68 18.27
N SER A 164 -0.50 -3.79 19.52
CA SER A 164 0.09 -3.03 20.62
C SER A 164 1.19 -3.81 21.33
N ARG A 165 1.17 -5.15 21.23
CA ARG A 165 2.15 -6.04 21.84
C ARG A 165 2.80 -6.92 20.77
N PRO A 166 4.11 -7.19 20.85
CA PRO A 166 4.80 -8.03 19.87
C PRO A 166 4.20 -9.41 19.65
N ASN A 167 3.65 -10.01 20.71
CA ASN A 167 3.06 -11.35 20.64
C ASN A 167 1.78 -11.40 19.77
N ASP A 168 1.10 -10.26 19.59
CA ASP A 168 -0.08 -10.17 18.74
C ASP A 168 0.29 -10.17 17.24
N ALA A 169 1.54 -9.87 16.88
CA ALA A 169 2.02 -9.90 15.50
C ALA A 169 2.02 -11.32 14.91
N ALA A 170 2.11 -12.36 15.74
CA ALA A 170 1.98 -13.75 15.31
C ALA A 170 0.60 -14.04 14.69
N ASP A 171 -0.44 -13.28 15.06
CA ASP A 171 -1.79 -13.43 14.50
C ASP A 171 -1.85 -13.04 13.01
N PHE A 172 -0.91 -12.23 12.51
CA PHE A 172 -0.87 -11.84 11.09
C PHE A 172 -0.56 -13.03 10.16
N GLY A 173 0.08 -14.08 10.69
CA GLY A 173 0.30 -15.33 9.97
C GLY A 173 -0.95 -16.21 9.83
N ARG A 174 -1.99 -16.00 10.64
CA ARG A 174 -3.17 -16.88 10.64
C ARG A 174 -3.95 -16.81 9.31
N PRO A 175 -4.61 -17.89 8.88
CA PRO A 175 -5.43 -17.87 7.68
C PRO A 175 -6.61 -16.89 7.77
N THR A 176 -6.80 -16.11 6.71
CA THR A 176 -7.88 -15.13 6.52
C THR A 176 -8.36 -15.22 5.07
N ALA A 177 -9.49 -14.58 4.76
CA ALA A 177 -10.02 -14.51 3.40
C ALA A 177 -9.32 -13.43 2.53
N ALA A 178 -8.35 -12.70 3.05
CA ALA A 178 -7.71 -11.60 2.33
C ALA A 178 -7.04 -12.07 1.03
N ALA A 179 -7.24 -11.29 -0.02
CA ALA A 179 -6.63 -11.51 -1.33
C ALA A 179 -5.13 -11.24 -1.30
N THR A 180 -4.69 -10.22 -0.56
CA THR A 180 -3.26 -9.94 -0.36
C THR A 180 -2.93 -9.61 1.08
N ARG A 181 -1.69 -9.87 1.48
CA ARG A 181 -1.13 -9.38 2.74
C ARG A 181 0.20 -8.69 2.52
N TRP A 182 0.35 -7.54 3.16
CA TRP A 182 1.50 -6.66 3.00
C TRP A 182 2.18 -6.41 4.35
N LYS A 183 3.50 -6.43 4.36
CA LYS A 183 4.33 -5.86 5.43
C LYS A 183 5.07 -4.65 4.90
N ILE A 184 5.00 -3.55 5.63
CA ILE A 184 5.66 -2.30 5.29
C ILE A 184 6.62 -1.98 6.43
N SER A 185 7.92 -1.96 6.16
CA SER A 185 8.95 -1.59 7.15
C SER A 185 9.55 -0.26 6.78
N ALA A 186 9.71 0.66 7.74
CA ALA A 186 10.44 1.89 7.50
C ALA A 186 11.95 1.60 7.34
N LEU A 187 12.56 2.18 6.32
CA LEU A 187 14.00 2.17 6.08
C LEU A 187 14.55 3.59 6.25
N PRO A 188 15.84 3.75 6.59
CA PRO A 188 16.49 5.04 6.59
C PRO A 188 16.29 5.77 5.25
N ALA A 189 15.86 7.03 5.32
CA ALA A 189 15.74 7.88 4.14
C ALA A 189 17.11 8.06 3.47
N ALA A 190 17.11 8.28 2.16
CA ALA A 190 18.34 8.62 1.45
C ALA A 190 18.90 9.96 1.97
N PRO A 191 20.23 10.08 2.14
CA PRO A 191 20.83 11.34 2.52
C PRO A 191 20.61 12.37 1.42
N LEU A 192 20.27 13.59 1.81
CA LEU A 192 20.15 14.72 0.89
C LEU A 192 21.52 15.43 0.77
N PRO A 193 21.81 16.10 -0.36
CA PRO A 193 23.01 16.93 -0.51
C PRO A 193 22.96 18.21 0.36
N VAL A 194 21.85 18.43 1.05
CA VAL A 194 21.59 19.57 1.95
C VAL A 194 21.07 19.06 3.30
N PRO A 195 21.21 19.83 4.39
CA PRO A 195 20.58 19.49 5.65
C PRO A 195 19.08 19.27 5.49
N GLY A 196 18.59 18.09 5.88
CA GLY A 196 17.19 17.72 5.77
C GLY A 196 16.97 16.22 5.80
N VAL A 197 15.70 15.82 5.76
CA VAL A 197 15.29 14.41 5.67
C VAL A 197 14.77 14.18 4.25
N GLY A 198 15.39 13.23 3.54
CA GLY A 198 14.93 12.80 2.23
C GLY A 198 13.56 12.14 2.28
N ARG A 199 13.04 11.78 1.12
CA ARG A 199 11.80 11.00 1.04
C ARG A 199 11.97 9.71 1.83
N ALA A 200 10.97 9.37 2.65
CA ALA A 200 10.99 8.14 3.42
C ALA A 200 11.14 6.94 2.47
N ARG A 201 11.83 5.89 2.93
CA ARG A 201 11.99 4.65 2.18
C ARG A 201 11.31 3.53 2.95
N TRP A 202 10.72 2.59 2.23
CA TRP A 202 10.04 1.44 2.78
C TRP A 202 10.55 0.16 2.15
N ARG A 203 10.67 -0.89 2.95
CA ARG A 203 10.64 -2.26 2.46
C ARG A 203 9.17 -2.66 2.32
N VAL A 204 8.73 -2.94 1.10
CA VAL A 204 7.37 -3.32 0.75
C VAL A 204 7.35 -4.81 0.42
N GLU A 205 6.80 -5.59 1.33
CA GLU A 205 6.76 -7.04 1.23
C GLU A 205 5.32 -7.52 1.00
N LEU A 206 5.06 -8.11 -0.17
CA LEU A 206 3.84 -8.86 -0.46
C LEU A 206 4.05 -10.31 0.01
N ILE A 207 3.63 -10.61 1.23
CA ILE A 207 3.86 -11.93 1.85
C ILE A 207 2.83 -12.99 1.43
N ARG A 208 1.69 -12.55 0.87
CA ARG A 208 0.63 -13.44 0.35
C ARG A 208 -0.10 -12.73 -0.78
N SER A 209 -0.35 -13.46 -1.87
CA SER A 209 -1.20 -13.03 -2.99
C SER A 209 -2.06 -14.22 -3.45
N ARG A 210 -3.38 -14.07 -3.44
CA ARG A 210 -4.30 -15.12 -3.87
C ARG A 210 -4.23 -15.26 -5.40
N GLY A 211 -3.59 -16.33 -5.88
CA GLY A 211 -3.42 -16.57 -7.32
C GLY A 211 -2.31 -15.75 -7.97
N GLY A 212 -1.45 -15.10 -7.17
CA GLY A 212 -0.27 -14.39 -7.61
C GLY A 212 0.97 -14.84 -6.84
N GLU A 213 2.02 -14.02 -6.92
CA GLU A 213 3.32 -14.32 -6.34
C GLU A 213 3.66 -13.35 -5.21
N THR A 214 4.61 -13.73 -4.36
CA THR A 214 5.17 -12.84 -3.34
C THR A 214 6.13 -11.83 -3.97
N ALA A 215 6.36 -10.73 -3.26
CA ALA A 215 7.30 -9.69 -3.67
C ALA A 215 7.98 -9.08 -2.45
N ASP A 216 9.20 -8.59 -2.63
CA ASP A 216 9.99 -7.88 -1.63
C ASP A 216 10.81 -6.83 -2.37
N LEU A 217 10.48 -5.55 -2.14
CA LEU A 217 11.04 -4.42 -2.86
C LEU A 217 11.35 -3.28 -1.90
N GLU A 218 12.48 -2.62 -2.09
CA GLU A 218 12.74 -1.33 -1.47
C GLU A 218 12.22 -0.21 -2.38
N LEU A 219 11.32 0.61 -1.84
CA LEU A 219 10.66 1.69 -2.57
C LEU A 219 10.70 2.98 -1.75
N GLU A 220 10.65 4.12 -2.42
CA GLU A 220 10.32 5.39 -1.77
C GLU A 220 8.84 5.42 -1.39
N ALA A 221 8.56 5.96 -0.21
CA ALA A 221 7.24 6.17 0.38
C ALA A 221 6.32 6.98 -0.52
N CYS A 222 5.00 6.87 -0.39
CA CYS A 222 4.05 7.60 -1.25
C CYS A 222 4.35 9.13 -1.36
N ASP A 223 4.30 9.66 -2.58
CA ASP A 223 4.34 11.12 -2.84
C ASP A 223 2.98 11.78 -2.61
N GLU A 224 2.87 13.07 -2.87
CA GLU A 224 1.63 13.86 -2.81
C GLU A 224 0.51 13.38 -3.74
N THR A 225 0.78 12.43 -4.63
CA THR A 225 -0.21 11.77 -5.50
C THR A 225 -0.52 10.33 -5.07
N GLY A 226 0.02 9.91 -3.94
CA GLY A 226 -0.10 8.56 -3.37
C GLY A 226 0.81 7.53 -4.02
N ARG A 227 1.72 7.91 -4.91
CA ARG A 227 2.50 6.96 -5.72
C ARG A 227 3.82 6.60 -5.06
N LEU A 228 4.17 5.31 -5.15
CA LEU A 228 5.49 4.80 -4.80
C LEU A 228 6.46 5.06 -5.96
N ALA A 229 7.76 5.10 -5.67
CA ALA A 229 8.81 5.11 -6.68
C ALA A 229 9.96 4.17 -6.28
N PHE A 230 10.82 3.83 -7.22
CA PHE A 230 12.13 3.28 -6.85
C PHE A 230 12.98 4.41 -6.28
N PRO A 231 13.87 4.12 -5.30
CA PRO A 231 14.90 5.06 -4.89
C PRO A 231 15.64 5.55 -6.13
N SER A 232 15.78 6.87 -6.28
CA SER A 232 16.68 7.39 -7.30
C SER A 232 18.10 6.97 -6.93
N ASP A 233 18.79 6.24 -7.81
CA ASP A 233 20.24 5.99 -7.72
C ASP A 233 21.00 7.31 -7.88
N LEU A 234 20.94 8.19 -6.88
CA LEU A 234 21.82 9.34 -6.77
C LEU A 234 23.18 8.83 -6.27
N SER A 235 23.90 8.21 -7.20
CA SER A 235 25.35 8.02 -7.18
C SER A 235 25.94 7.41 -5.90
N ASP A 236 25.79 6.09 -5.73
CA ASP A 236 26.84 5.29 -5.09
C ASP A 236 28.04 5.19 -6.05
N ARG A 237 28.73 6.32 -6.29
CA ARG A 237 30.17 6.21 -6.51
C ARG A 237 30.74 6.02 -5.12
N SER A 238 31.15 4.79 -4.78
CA SER A 238 31.94 4.53 -3.59
C SER A 238 32.98 5.64 -3.46
N ALA A 239 32.92 6.42 -2.38
CA ALA A 239 33.97 7.36 -2.06
C ALA A 239 35.27 6.56 -2.03
N ALA A 240 36.22 6.92 -2.90
CA ALA A 240 37.55 6.33 -2.86
C ALA A 240 38.08 6.45 -1.43
N PRO A 241 38.69 5.40 -0.86
CA PRO A 241 39.19 5.46 0.50
C PRO A 241 40.16 6.64 0.64
N PRO A 242 40.11 7.39 1.76
CA PRO A 242 41.04 8.49 1.97
C PRO A 242 42.47 7.95 1.87
N ALA A 243 43.29 8.60 1.03
CA ALA A 243 44.69 8.24 0.88
C ALA A 243 45.38 8.31 2.25
N GLU A 244 45.96 7.21 2.69
CA GLU A 244 46.78 7.17 3.90
C GLU A 244 47.92 8.19 3.78
N PRO A 245 48.18 9.01 4.81
CA PRO A 245 49.32 9.91 4.80
C PRO A 245 50.62 9.08 4.78
N ALA A 246 51.41 9.30 3.73
CA ALA A 246 52.69 8.64 3.53
C ALA A 246 53.58 8.83 4.77
N ARG A 247 53.86 7.74 5.49
CA ARG A 247 54.85 7.72 6.57
C ARG A 247 56.23 7.98 5.98
N ARG A 248 56.69 9.22 6.12
CA ARG A 248 58.06 9.64 5.79
C ARG A 248 59.03 8.88 6.69
N ARG A 249 59.72 7.86 6.14
CA ARG A 249 60.84 7.20 6.81
C ARG A 249 61.98 8.20 6.96
N ALA A 250 62.32 8.54 8.19
CA ALA A 250 63.60 9.17 8.52
C ALA A 250 64.71 8.10 8.39
N ARG A 251 65.71 8.38 7.56
CA ARG A 251 67.00 7.67 7.56
C ARG A 251 67.83 8.20 8.73
N ALA A 252 68.37 7.29 9.54
CA ALA A 252 69.61 7.43 10.28
C ALA A 252 70.46 6.21 9.93
#